data_AF-A0A1Y2FC89-F1
#
_entry.id   AF-A0A1Y2FC89-F1
#
_cell.length_a   1.000
_cell.length_b   1.000
_cell.length_c   1.000
_cell.angle_alpha   90.00
_cell.angle_beta   90.00
_cell.angle_gamma   90.00
#
_symmetry.space_group_name_H-M   'P 1'
#
loop_
_entity.id
_entity.type
_entity.pdbx_description
1 polymer ?
#
loop_
_entity_poly.entity_id
_entity_poly.type
_entity_poly.pdbx_seq_one_letter_code
_entity_poly.pdbx_strand_id
1 'polypeptide(L)' 'KKHVCPICKKRFTRPSSLTTHIYSHTGEKPFVCEVPGCGRHFSVISNLRRHKKIHQ' A
#
# COMPACT_ATOMS: atom_id res chain seq x y z
N LYS A 1 -8.96 18.69 3.56
CA LYS A 1 -7.84 17.79 3.18
C LYS A 1 -6.52 18.40 3.62
N LYS A 2 -5.96 17.96 4.76
CA LYS A 2 -4.71 18.47 5.35
C LYS A 2 -3.48 17.60 5.03
N HIS A 3 -3.67 16.40 4.48
CA HIS A 3 -2.58 15.49 4.13
C HIS A 3 -2.17 15.71 2.68
N VAL A 4 -0.99 16.28 2.46
CA VAL A 4 -0.50 16.66 1.13
C VAL A 4 0.71 15.80 0.78
N CYS A 5 0.71 15.26 -0.44
CA CYS A 5 1.85 14.53 -0.97
C CYS A 5 3.06 15.45 -1.11
N PRO A 6 4.22 15.13 -0.50
CA PRO A 6 5.39 15.99 -0.62
C PRO A 6 5.93 16.05 -2.05
N ILE A 7 5.72 14.98 -2.83
CA ILE A 7 6.26 14.78 -4.18
C ILE A 7 5.41 15.46 -5.25
N CYS A 8 4.11 15.13 -5.33
CA CYS A 8 3.21 15.64 -6.38
C CYS A 8 2.17 16.65 -5.88
N LYS A 9 2.23 17.07 -4.61
CA LYS A 9 1.29 18.01 -3.96
C LYS A 9 -0.19 17.60 -3.96
N LYS A 10 -0.49 16.34 -4.32
CA LYS A 10 -1.85 15.79 -4.27
C LYS A 10 -2.40 15.76 -2.84
N ARG A 11 -3.69 16.09 -2.67
CA ARG A 11 -4.35 16.23 -1.37
C ARG A 11 -5.20 15.00 -1.02
N PHE A 12 -5.04 14.51 0.20
CA PHE A 12 -5.75 13.38 0.77
C PHE A 12 -6.58 13.79 2.00
N THR A 13 -7.68 13.08 2.22
CA THR A 13 -8.56 13.26 3.39
C THR A 13 -8.02 12.55 4.62
N ARG A 14 -7.32 11.43 4.43
CA ARG A 14 -6.83 10.55 5.50
C ARG A 14 -5.31 10.40 5.39
N PRO A 15 -4.60 10.31 6.53
CA PRO A 15 -3.14 10.13 6.52
C PRO A 15 -2.74 8.79 5.93
N SER A 16 -3.48 7.72 6.23
CA SER A 16 -3.22 6.39 5.67
C SER A 16 -3.28 6.35 4.14
N SER A 17 -4.21 7.10 3.53
CA SER A 17 -4.29 7.25 2.07
C SER A 17 -3.12 8.04 1.49
N LEU A 18 -2.57 9.00 2.23
CA LEU A 18 -1.34 9.69 1.84
C LEU A 18 -0.15 8.74 1.93
N THR A 19 0.02 8.00 3.02
CA THR A 19 1.12 7.05 3.20
C THR A 19 1.14 5.99 2.09
N THR A 20 0.01 5.35 1.80
CA THR A 20 -0.06 4.36 0.72
C THR A 20 0.14 4.97 -0.66
N HIS A 21 -0.21 6.24 -0.85
CA HIS A 21 0.11 6.96 -2.07
C HIS A 21 1.60 7.26 -2.19
N ILE A 22 2.30 7.59 -1.10
CA ILE A 22 3.76 7.80 -1.13
C ILE A 22 4.49 6.55 -1.63
N TYR A 23 4.03 5.35 -1.24
CA TYR A 23 4.54 4.09 -1.76
C TYR A 23 4.42 3.92 -3.29
N SER A 24 3.47 4.61 -3.94
CA SER A 24 3.40 4.63 -5.41
C SER A 24 4.49 5.47 -6.08
N HIS A 25 5.11 6.39 -5.33
CA HIS A 25 6.26 7.16 -5.78
C HIS A 25 7.58 6.46 -5.44
N THR A 26 7.71 5.91 -4.24
CA THR A 26 8.95 5.24 -3.80
C THR A 26 9.08 3.82 -4.34
N GLY A 27 7.99 3.22 -4.80
CA GLY A 27 7.94 1.82 -5.22
C GLY A 27 7.94 0.83 -4.04
N GLU A 28 7.95 1.33 -2.80
CA GLU A 28 7.95 0.50 -1.60
C GLU A 28 6.66 -0.34 -1.51
N LYS A 29 6.82 -1.59 -1.10
CA LYS A 29 5.70 -2.52 -0.91
C LYS A 29 5.89 -3.25 0.41
N PRO A 30 5.65 -2.58 1.55
CA PRO A 30 5.97 -3.12 2.87
C PRO A 30 5.11 -4.32 3.27
N PHE A 31 3.99 -4.56 2.58
CA PHE A 31 3.09 -5.65 2.92
C PHE A 31 3.41 -6.88 2.07
N VAL A 32 4.04 -7.88 2.68
CA VAL A 32 4.40 -9.14 2.03
C VAL A 32 3.38 -10.25 2.30
N CYS A 33 3.14 -11.11 1.32
CA CYS A 33 2.41 -12.35 1.50
C CYS A 33 3.36 -13.40 2.10
N GLU A 34 3.09 -13.78 3.35
CA GLU A 34 3.87 -14.76 4.11
C GLU A 34 3.50 -16.22 3.77
N VAL A 35 2.64 -16.44 2.77
CA VAL A 35 2.33 -17.80 2.32
C VAL A 35 3.56 -18.39 1.63
N PRO A 36 4.04 -19.58 2.06
CA PRO A 36 5.19 -20.23 1.46
C PRO A 36 5.05 -20.35 -0.07
N GLY A 37 6.08 -19.94 -0.79
CA GLY A 37 6.10 -19.97 -2.27
C GLY A 37 5.37 -18.81 -2.97
N CYS A 38 4.69 -17.91 -2.26
CA CYS A 38 3.99 -16.79 -2.90
C CYS A 38 4.87 -15.55 -3.13
N GLY A 39 5.55 -15.06 -2.08
CA GLY A 39 6.48 -13.93 -2.16
C GLY A 39 5.92 -12.61 -2.72
N ARG A 40 4.59 -12.46 -2.81
CA ARG A 40 3.96 -11.25 -3.39
C ARG A 40 4.00 -10.08 -2.41
N HIS A 41 4.33 -8.90 -2.93
CA HIS A 41 4.41 -7.66 -2.17
C HIS A 41 3.31 -6.67 -2.59
N PHE A 42 2.80 -5.90 -1.63
CA PHE A 42 1.73 -4.93 -1.81
C PHE A 42 2.08 -3.60 -1.12
N SER A 43 1.64 -2.50 -1.74
CA SER A 43 1.73 -1.15 -1.16
C SER A 43 0.54 -0.83 -0.24
N VAL A 44 -0.51 -1.66 -0.23
CA VAL A 44 -1.73 -1.43 0.55
C VAL A 44 -2.14 -2.70 1.29
N ILE A 45 -2.36 -2.60 2.60
CA ILE A 45 -2.75 -3.74 3.45
C ILE A 45 -4.07 -4.39 3.03
N SER A 46 -5.05 -3.62 2.54
CA SER A 46 -6.32 -4.18 2.04
C SER A 46 -6.12 -5.06 0.80
N ASN A 47 -5.15 -4.72 -0.05
CA ASN A 47 -4.79 -5.55 -1.21
C ASN A 47 -4.14 -6.86 -0.76
N LEU A 48 -3.24 -6.83 0.23
CA LEU A 48 -2.67 -8.05 0.82
C LEU A 48 -3.77 -8.92 1.43
N ARG A 49 -4.69 -8.35 2.22
CA ARG A 49 -5.81 -9.10 2.83
C ARG A 49 -6.70 -9.76 1.78
N ARG A 50 -7.04 -9.03 0.71
CA ARG A 50 -7.81 -9.58 -0.42
C ARG A 50 -7.03 -10.69 -1.12
N HIS A 51 -5.74 -10.49 -1.34
CA HIS A 51 -4.87 -11.48 -1.95
C HIS A 51 -4.78 -12.76 -1.10
N LYS A 52 -4.66 -12.67 0.22
CA LYS A 52 -4.60 -13.86 1.10
C LYS A 52 -5.81 -14.80 0.91
N LYS A 53 -6.96 -14.30 0.42
CA LYS A 53 -8.13 -15.13 0.08
C LYS A 53 -7.92 -16.10 -1.08
N ILE A 54 -6.92 -15.87 -1.95
CA ILE A 54 -6.62 -16.80 -3.05
C ILE A 54 -5.86 -18.05 -2.58
N HIS A 55 -5.31 -18.01 -1.37
CA HIS A 55 -4.56 -19.11 -0.76
C HIS A 55 -5.43 -19.92 0.22
N GLN A 56 -6.72 -19.62 0.27
CA GLN A 56 -7.71 -20.35 1.06
C GLN A 56 -8.18 -21.57 0.31
#